data_AF-A0A7C7JMY4-F1
#
_entry.id   AF-A0A7C7JMY4-F1
#
_cell.length_a   1.000
_cell.length_b   1.000
_cell.length_c   1.000
_cell.angle_alpha   90.00
_cell.angle_beta   90.00
_cell.angle_gamma   90.00
#
_symmetry.space_group_name_H-M   'P 1'
#
loop_
_entity.id
_entity.type
_entity.pdbx_description
1 polymer ?
#
loop_
_entity_poly.entity_id
_entity_poly.type
_entity_poly.pdbx_seq_one_letter_code
_entity_poly.pdbx_strand_id
1 'polypeptide(L)' 'LAIECMEKLDTACLYERVFRYNISMCGVIPAVVGIEVAKELGATKGILVDYTNSGDVTGDYSSVVAYAGMIFV' A
#
# COMPACT_ATOMS: atom_id res chain seq x y z
N LEU A 1 -4.76 4.38 6.75
CA LEU A 1 -5.52 3.11 6.86
C LEU A 1 -4.69 1.92 6.34
N ALA A 2 -4.63 1.62 5.05
CA ALA A 2 -3.76 0.57 4.52
C ALA A 2 -2.28 1.02 4.44
N ILE A 3 -2.04 2.25 3.98
CA ILE A 3 -0.70 2.85 3.90
C ILE A 3 0.01 2.85 5.25
N GLU A 4 -0.68 3.21 6.33
CA GLU A 4 -0.13 3.19 7.69
C GLU A 4 0.38 1.79 8.11
N CYS A 5 -0.31 0.71 7.71
CA CYS A 5 0.19 -0.64 7.95
C CYS A 5 1.50 -0.88 7.18
N MET A 6 1.59 -0.39 5.93
CA MET A 6 2.80 -0.48 5.10
C MET A 6 3.95 0.35 5.66
N GLU A 7 3.68 1.54 6.21
CA GLU A 7 4.71 2.37 6.87
C GLU A 7 5.30 1.69 8.12
N LYS A 8 4.49 0.88 8.80
CA LYS A 8 4.87 0.12 10.00
C LYS A 8 5.34 -1.31 9.71
N LEU A 9 5.40 -1.72 8.45
CA LEU A 9 5.71 -3.10 8.02
C LEU A 9 4.77 -4.14 8.65
N ASP A 10 3.54 -3.73 9.00
CA ASP A 10 2.53 -4.60 9.61
C ASP A 10 1.67 -5.24 8.52
N THR A 11 2.12 -6.38 8.02
CA THR A 11 1.45 -7.08 6.91
C THR A 11 0.15 -7.76 7.33
N ALA A 12 0.03 -8.17 8.60
CA ALA A 12 -1.22 -8.70 9.13
C ALA A 12 -2.30 -7.61 9.17
N CYS A 13 -1.95 -6.40 9.64
CA CYS A 13 -2.78 -5.20 9.54
C CYS A 13 -3.15 -4.88 8.09
N LEU A 14 -2.18 -4.92 7.17
CA LEU A 14 -2.44 -4.62 5.76
C LEU A 14 -3.46 -5.57 5.16
N TYR A 15 -3.23 -6.88 5.33
CA TYR A 15 -4.14 -7.92 4.86
C TYR A 15 -5.53 -7.75 5.47
N GLU A 16 -5.63 -7.68 6.81
CA GLU A 16 -6.91 -7.55 7.51
C GLU A 16 -7.69 -6.33 7.03
N ARG A 17 -7.05 -5.16 6.94
CA ARG A 17 -7.73 -3.92 6.55
C ARG A 17 -8.16 -3.94 5.09
N VAL A 18 -7.37 -4.52 4.18
CA VAL A 18 -7.77 -4.64 2.77
C VAL A 18 -9.08 -5.41 2.64
N PHE A 19 -9.21 -6.56 3.32
CA PHE A 19 -10.44 -7.35 3.27
C PHE A 19 -11.58 -6.73 4.08
N ARG A 20 -11.30 -6.23 5.29
CA ARG A 20 -12.32 -5.64 6.16
C ARG A 20 -12.99 -4.42 5.53
N TYR A 21 -12.20 -3.57 4.87
CA TYR A 21 -12.68 -2.32 4.29
C TYR A 21 -12.98 -2.44 2.78
N ASN A 22 -12.99 -3.66 2.22
CA ASN A 22 -13.22 -3.92 0.79
C ASN A 22 -12.37 -3.04 -0.13
N ILE A 23 -11.09 -2.87 0.22
CA ILE A 23 -10.16 -2.09 -0.60
C ILE A 23 -9.87 -2.90 -1.86
N SER A 24 -10.16 -2.34 -3.04
CA SER A 24 -9.98 -2.99 -4.35
C SER A 24 -8.50 -3.12 -4.78
N MET A 25 -7.58 -3.23 -3.83
CA MET A 25 -6.15 -3.36 -4.05
C MET A 25 -5.85 -4.71 -4.75
N CYS A 26 -5.61 -4.67 -6.05
CA CYS A 26 -5.33 -5.86 -6.86
C CYS A 26 -4.02 -6.60 -6.47
N GLY A 27 -3.11 -5.92 -5.76
CA GLY A 27 -1.78 -6.41 -5.42
C GLY A 27 -1.54 -6.68 -3.93
N VAL A 28 -2.58 -6.90 -3.11
CA VAL A 28 -2.40 -7.06 -1.65
C VAL A 28 -1.49 -8.25 -1.28
N ILE A 29 -1.65 -9.40 -1.94
CA ILE A 29 -0.85 -10.59 -1.62
C ILE A 29 0.64 -10.39 -2.00
N PRO A 30 0.98 -9.95 -3.23
CA PRO A 30 2.37 -9.60 -3.56
C PRO A 30 2.96 -8.52 -2.64
N ALA A 31 2.17 -7.51 -2.25
CA ALA A 31 2.64 -6.47 -1.33
C ALA A 31 2.98 -7.03 0.06
N VAL A 32 2.11 -7.88 0.63
CA VAL A 32 2.37 -8.57 1.90
C VAL A 32 3.66 -9.39 1.82
N VAL A 33 3.82 -10.21 0.76
CA VAL A 33 5.02 -11.04 0.59
C VAL A 33 6.27 -10.17 0.45
N GLY A 34 6.22 -9.11 -0.36
CA GLY A 34 7.34 -8.19 -0.56
C GLY A 34 7.77 -7.49 0.72
N ILE A 35 6.81 -7.07 1.56
CA ILE A 35 7.07 -6.44 2.85
C ILE A 35 7.68 -7.44 3.83
N GLU A 36 7.16 -8.68 3.92
CA GLU A 36 7.77 -9.72 4.77
C GLU A 36 9.20 -10.03 4.36
N VAL A 37 9.48 -10.16 3.06
CA VAL A 37 10.86 -10.36 2.58
C VAL A 37 11.73 -9.14 2.92
N ALA A 38 11.23 -7.91 2.77
CA ALA A 38 11.97 -6.71 3.13
C ALA A 38 12.34 -6.67 4.63
N LYS A 39 11.43 -7.10 5.52
CA LYS A 39 11.70 -7.25 6.96
C LYS A 39 12.85 -8.21 7.22
N GLU A 40 12.82 -9.39 6.58
CA GLU A 40 13.89 -10.39 6.69
C GLU A 40 15.24 -9.87 6.15
N LEU A 41 15.22 -8.96 5.18
CA LEU A 41 16.40 -8.28 4.65
C LEU A 41 16.86 -7.07 5.51
N GLY A 42 16.18 -6.79 6.62
CA GLY A 42 16.56 -5.77 7.59
C GLY A 42 15.76 -4.47 7.53
N ALA A 43 14.70 -4.39 6.73
CA ALA A 43 13.84 -3.22 6.72
C ALA A 43 13.09 -3.08 8.05
N THR A 44 13.00 -1.85 8.54
CA THR A 44 12.39 -1.47 9.81
C THR A 44 11.22 -0.49 9.66
N LYS A 45 11.14 0.21 8.52
CA LYS A 45 10.07 1.18 8.24
C LYS A 45 9.75 1.28 6.75
N GLY A 46 8.49 1.62 6.46
CA GLY A 46 8.02 1.96 5.14
C GLY A 46 7.89 3.46 5.02
N ILE A 47 8.25 4.00 3.87
CA ILE A 47 8.19 5.42 3.55
C ILE A 47 7.25 5.57 2.36
N LEU A 48 6.15 6.28 2.55
CA LEU A 48 5.32 6.73 1.43
C LEU A 48 6.09 7.80 0.66
N VAL A 49 6.42 7.50 -0.59
CA VAL A 49 7.08 8.44 -1.50
C VAL A 49 6.05 9.40 -2.08
N ASP A 50 4.94 8.85 -2.56
CA ASP A 50 3.84 9.62 -3.13
C ASP A 50 2.53 8.83 -3.11
N TYR A 51 1.42 9.56 -3.11
CA TYR A 51 0.07 9.03 -3.25
C TYR A 51 -0.75 9.93 -4.17
N THR A 52 -1.20 9.36 -5.28
CA THR A 52 -1.94 10.08 -6.34
C THR A 52 -3.02 9.15 -6.91
N ASN A 53 -3.75 9.61 -7.92
CA ASN A 53 -4.79 8.84 -8.58
C ASN A 53 -4.93 9.23 -10.06
N SER A 54 -5.60 8.39 -10.84
CA SER A 54 -5.78 8.62 -12.29
C SER A 54 -6.52 9.92 -12.63
N GLY A 55 -7.33 10.46 -11.71
CA GLY A 55 -8.03 11.73 -11.86
C GLY A 55 -7.09 12.93 -12.03
N ASP A 56 -5.87 12.86 -11.46
CA ASP A 56 -4.88 13.93 -11.60
C ASP A 56 -4.37 14.09 -13.04
N VAL A 57 -4.55 13.05 -13.89
CA VAL A 57 -4.23 13.09 -15.32
C VAL A 57 -5.46 13.41 -16.16
N THR A 58 -6.62 12.85 -15.83
CA THR A 58 -7.84 12.97 -16.64
C THR A 58 -8.66 14.22 -16.32
N GLY A 59 -8.50 14.78 -15.13
CA GLY A 59 -9.39 15.81 -14.56
C GLY A 59 -10.75 15.28 -14.08
N ASP A 60 -11.01 13.96 -14.21
CA ASP A 60 -12.23 13.31 -13.76
C ASP A 60 -11.98 12.56 -12.45
N TYR A 61 -12.62 13.04 -11.38
CA TYR A 61 -12.51 12.49 -10.03
C TYR A 61 -13.74 11.66 -9.62
N SER A 62 -14.70 11.44 -10.52
CA SER A 62 -15.91 10.66 -10.24
C SER A 62 -15.64 9.16 -10.08
N SER A 63 -14.59 8.65 -10.73
CA SER A 63 -14.10 7.27 -10.59
C SER A 63 -12.60 7.22 -10.90
N VAL A 64 -11.79 6.83 -9.92
CA VAL A 64 -10.33 6.87 -10.03
C VAL A 64 -9.67 5.58 -9.56
N VAL A 65 -8.48 5.30 -10.10
CA VAL A 65 -7.56 4.30 -9.57
C VAL A 65 -6.51 5.01 -8.73
N ALA A 66 -6.36 4.59 -7.48
CA ALA A 66 -5.34 5.11 -6.57
C ALA A 66 -3.98 4.46 -6.84
N TYR A 67 -2.91 5.25 -6.70
CA TYR A 67 -1.52 4.81 -6.83
C TYR A 67 -0.74 5.23 -5.58
N ALA A 68 0.05 4.30 -5.04
CA ALA A 68 0.93 4.55 -3.90
C ALA A 68 2.35 4.08 -4.20
N GLY A 69 3.33 4.96 -4.06
CA GLY A 69 4.75 4.61 -4.14
C GLY A 69 5.32 4.43 -2.74
N MET A 70 5.90 3.26 -2.45
CA MET A 70 6.47 2.93 -1.14
C MET A 70 7.95 2.53 -1.27
N ILE A 71 8.77 2.94 -0.31
CA ILE A 71 10.14 2.44 -0.12
C ILE A 71 10.23 1.78 1.26
N PHE A 72 10.88 0.62 1.37
CA PHE A 72 11.11 -0.08 2.64
C PHE A 72 12.60 -0.06 2.98
N VAL A 73 12.95 0.41 4.18
CA VAL A 73 14.33 0.60 4.68
C VAL A 73 14.49 0.16 6.12
#